data_AF-A0AAX4IK77-F1
#
_entry.id   AF-A0AAX4IK77-F1
#
_cell.length_a   1.000
_cell.length_b   1.000
_cell.length_c   1.000
_cell.angle_alpha   90.00
_cell.angle_beta   90.00
_cell.angle_gamma   90.00
#
_symmetry.space_group_name_H-M   'P 1'
#
loop_
_entity.id
_entity.type
_entity.pdbx_description
1 polymer ?
#
loop_
_entity_poly.entity_id
_entity_poly.type
_entity_poly.pdbx_seq_one_letter_code
_entity_poly.pdbx_strand_id
1 'polypeptide(L)'
;MVNQPTRIPATTPALARFLPAAITVGIVSAIAVNIRSQLKTESQTMDRFFAKYRNPQSEAVRQKVFDGAVEDPRKSWFNVLGW
;
A
#
# COMPACT_ATOMS: atom_id res chain seq x y z
N MET A 1 30.95 26.14 -39.48
CA MET A 1 31.24 25.73 -38.09
C MET A 1 30.89 24.26 -37.98
N VAL A 2 31.89 23.37 -37.81
CA VAL A 2 31.67 21.92 -37.72
C VAL A 2 31.26 21.62 -36.27
N ASN A 3 30.07 21.06 -36.08
CA ASN A 3 29.60 20.60 -34.78
C ASN A 3 30.46 19.38 -34.37
N GLN A 4 31.38 19.56 -33.42
CA GLN A 4 32.14 18.43 -32.90
C GLN A 4 31.20 17.53 -32.07
N PRO A 5 31.20 16.20 -32.27
CA PRO A 5 30.42 15.31 -31.44
C PRO A 5 30.92 15.41 -29.99
N THR A 6 29.97 15.59 -29.07
CA THR A 6 30.24 15.66 -27.63
C THR A 6 31.00 14.41 -27.19
N ARG A 7 32.27 14.59 -26.79
CA ARG A 7 33.11 13.49 -26.30
C ARG A 7 32.60 13.07 -24.93
N ILE A 8 31.85 11.98 -24.87
CA ILE A 8 31.42 11.39 -23.59
C ILE A 8 32.68 10.86 -22.91
N PRO A 9 33.02 11.31 -21.68
CA PRO A 9 34.20 10.84 -20.98
C PRO A 9 34.09 9.33 -20.77
N ALA A 10 35.18 8.60 -21.04
CA ALA A 10 35.25 7.17 -20.79
C ALA A 10 34.97 6.92 -19.31
N THR A 11 33.91 6.17 -19.02
CA THR A 11 33.56 5.81 -17.65
C THR A 11 34.71 5.03 -17.01
N THR A 12 35.02 5.30 -15.75
CA THR A 12 36.04 4.53 -15.04
C THR A 12 35.59 3.05 -14.96
N PRO A 13 36.52 2.07 -14.93
CA PRO A 13 36.15 0.65 -14.90
C PRO A 13 35.22 0.30 -13.74
N ALA A 14 35.36 0.99 -12.61
CA ALA A 14 34.47 0.86 -11.46
C ALA A 14 33.04 1.35 -11.79
N LEU A 15 32.89 2.52 -12.42
CA LEU A 15 31.59 3.05 -12.80
C LEU A 15 30.89 2.13 -13.81
N ALA A 16 31.61 1.62 -14.81
CA ALA A 16 31.06 0.68 -15.79
C ALA A 16 30.53 -0.62 -15.14
N ARG A 17 31.16 -1.07 -14.05
CA ARG A 17 30.77 -2.28 -13.31
C ARG A 17 29.54 -2.09 -12.43
N PHE A 18 29.39 -0.92 -11.80
CA PHE A 18 28.33 -0.69 -10.81
C PHE A 18 27.12 0.08 -11.34
N LEU A 19 27.28 0.84 -12.43
CA LEU A 19 26.21 1.66 -12.99
C LEU A 19 24.94 0.85 -13.33
N PRO A 20 25.01 -0.35 -13.96
CA PRO A 20 23.80 -1.14 -14.24
C PRO A 20 23.06 -1.54 -12.96
N ALA A 21 23.79 -1.97 -11.93
CA ALA A 21 23.21 -2.36 -10.65
C ALA A 21 22.55 -1.17 -9.94
N ALA A 22 23.19 0.00 -9.97
CA ALA A 22 22.63 1.22 -9.39
C ALA A 22 21.32 1.64 -10.10
N ILE A 23 21.27 1.53 -11.43
CA ILE A 23 20.05 1.80 -12.21
C ILE A 23 18.95 0.83 -11.80
N THR A 24 19.23 -0.47 -11.72
CA THR A 24 18.23 -1.48 -11.31
C THR A 24 17.70 -1.20 -9.91
N VAL A 25 18.58 -0.95 -8.94
CA VAL A 25 18.18 -0.62 -7.57
C VAL A 25 17.32 0.64 -7.53
N GLY A 26 17.69 1.67 -8.29
CA GLY A 26 16.91 2.90 -8.42
C GLY A 26 15.49 2.65 -8.94
N ILE A 27 15.36 1.88 -10.03
CA ILE A 27 14.06 1.55 -10.64
C ILE A 27 13.19 0.74 -9.68
N VAL A 28 13.73 -0.34 -9.10
CA VAL A 28 12.98 -1.19 -8.15
C VAL A 28 12.53 -0.38 -6.94
N SER A 29 13.39 0.48 -6.41
CA SER A 29 13.05 1.34 -5.27
C SER A 29 11.92 2.32 -5.61
N ALA A 30 11.97 2.94 -6.80
CA ALA A 30 10.92 3.85 -7.25
C ALA A 30 9.56 3.14 -7.37
N ILE A 31 9.54 1.93 -7.95
CA ILE A 31 8.32 1.12 -8.05
C ILE A 31 7.78 0.76 -6.67
N ALA A 32 8.66 0.29 -5.77
CA ALA A 32 8.26 -0.10 -4.41
C ALA A 32 7.65 1.08 -3.63
N VAL A 33 8.24 2.28 -3.74
CA VAL A 33 7.70 3.50 -3.11
C VAL A 33 6.34 3.87 -3.72
N ASN A 34 6.18 3.76 -5.03
CA ASN A 34 4.90 4.04 -5.69
C ASN A 34 3.79 3.08 -5.24
N ILE A 35 4.08 1.77 -5.19
CA ILE A 35 3.13 0.76 -4.69
C ILE A 35 2.76 1.06 -3.23
N ARG A 36 3.76 1.36 -2.38
CA ARG A 36 3.53 1.73 -0.98
C ARG A 36 2.64 2.97 -0.85
N SER A 37 2.83 3.97 -1.71
CA SER A 37 2.02 5.19 -1.74
C SER A 37 0.56 4.90 -2.08
N GLN A 38 0.32 4.06 -3.09
CA GLN A 38 -1.02 3.65 -3.48
C GLN A 38 -1.72 2.86 -2.37
N LEU A 39 -1.06 1.84 -1.80
CA LEU A 39 -1.60 1.06 -0.69
C LEU A 39 -1.93 1.93 0.54
N LYS A 40 -1.08 2.92 0.85
CA LYS A 40 -1.34 3.86 1.95
C LYS A 40 -2.56 4.76 1.66
N THR A 41 -2.73 5.19 0.41
CA THR A 41 -3.86 6.03 0.01
C THR A 41 -5.17 5.24 0.02
N GLU A 42 -5.13 4.01 -0.50
CA GLU A 42 -6.29 3.12 -0.53
C GLU A 42 -6.69 2.66 0.86
N SER A 43 -5.75 2.25 1.71
CA SER A 43 -6.04 1.90 3.11
C SER A 43 -6.70 3.06 3.86
N GLN A 44 -6.17 4.29 3.76
CA GLN A 44 -6.81 5.46 4.37
C GLN A 44 -8.21 5.74 3.81
N THR A 45 -8.42 5.47 2.51
CA THR A 45 -9.72 5.64 1.87
C THR A 45 -10.72 4.60 2.38
N MET A 46 -10.31 3.33 2.46
CA MET A 46 -11.10 2.25 3.04
C MET A 46 -11.41 2.49 4.51
N ASP A 47 -10.44 2.93 5.31
CA ASP A 47 -10.63 3.29 6.71
C ASP A 47 -11.68 4.39 6.87
N ARG A 48 -11.68 5.40 5.98
CA ARG A 48 -12.71 6.44 5.97
C ARG A 48 -14.10 5.89 5.62
N PHE A 49 -14.19 4.95 4.68
CA PHE A 49 -15.45 4.29 4.37
C PHE A 49 -15.96 3.47 5.56
N PHE A 50 -15.10 2.64 6.17
CA PHE A 50 -15.47 1.88 7.36
C PHE A 50 -15.83 2.77 8.55
N ALA A 51 -15.13 3.88 8.74
CA ALA A 51 -15.46 4.86 9.78
C ALA A 51 -16.86 5.48 9.57
N LYS A 52 -17.27 5.74 8.32
CA LYS A 52 -18.65 6.20 8.04
C LYS A 52 -19.69 5.18 8.45
N TYR A 53 -19.43 3.89 8.23
CA TYR A 53 -20.29 2.79 8.66
C TYR A 53 -20.06 2.35 10.11
N ARG A 54 -19.26 3.07 10.88
CA ARG A 54 -19.07 2.85 12.32
C ARG A 54 -19.82 3.92 13.10
N ASN A 55 -21.11 4.06 12.79
CA ASN A 55 -22.03 4.95 13.51
C ASN A 55 -23.10 4.14 14.25
N PRO A 56 -23.66 4.66 15.35
CA PRO A 56 -24.62 3.92 16.19
C PRO A 56 -25.83 3.38 15.41
N GLN A 57 -26.27 4.12 14.39
CA GLN A 57 -27.40 3.73 13.55
C GLN A 57 -27.07 2.51 12.67
N SER A 58 -25.89 2.48 12.05
CA SER A 58 -25.42 1.36 11.23
C SER A 58 -25.11 0.11 12.05
N GLU A 59 -24.54 0.27 13.25
CA GLU A 59 -24.33 -0.84 14.18
C GLU A 59 -25.65 -1.42 14.70
N ALA A 60 -26.65 -0.57 14.98
CA ALA A 60 -27.99 -1.02 15.35
C ALA A 60 -28.67 -1.82 14.22
N VAL A 61 -28.50 -1.43 12.95
CA VAL A 61 -29.00 -2.21 11.80
C VAL A 61 -28.26 -3.54 11.66
N ARG A 62 -26.93 -3.57 11.85
CA ARG A 62 -26.16 -4.84 11.87
C ARG A 62 -26.61 -5.76 13.00
N GLN A 63 -26.91 -5.19 14.17
CA GLN A 63 -27.35 -5.95 15.32
C GLN A 63 -28.71 -6.62 15.10
N LYS A 64 -29.62 -5.98 14.35
CA LYS A 64 -30.92 -6.56 13.96
C LYS A 64 -30.80 -7.82 13.08
N VAL A 65 -29.71 -8.02 12.34
CA VAL A 65 -29.50 -9.25 11.56
C VAL A 65 -29.32 -10.46 12.49
N PHE A 66 -28.82 -10.22 13.70
CA PHE A 66 -28.60 -11.23 14.71
C PHE A 66 -29.71 -11.25 15.78
N ASP A 67 -30.74 -10.39 15.67
CA ASP A 67 -31.92 -10.46 16.53
C ASP A 67 -32.68 -11.76 16.22
N GLY A 68 -32.57 -12.72 17.13
CA GLY A 68 -33.15 -14.07 17.00
C GLY A 68 -32.13 -15.20 16.89
N ALA A 69 -30.82 -14.89 16.79
CA ALA A 69 -29.78 -15.89 16.96
C ALA A 69 -29.69 -16.31 18.44
N VAL A 70 -29.58 -17.62 18.69
CA VAL A 70 -29.44 -18.19 20.05
C VAL A 70 -28.20 -17.64 20.76
N GLU A 71 -27.14 -17.31 20.00
CA GLU A 71 -25.92 -16.68 20.49
C GLU A 71 -25.36 -15.76 19.39
N ASP A 72 -24.96 -14.53 19.73
CA ASP A 72 -24.32 -13.61 18.78
C ASP A 72 -22.87 -14.06 18.55
N PRO A 73 -22.51 -14.56 17.35
CA PRO A 73 -21.17 -15.08 17.08
C PRO A 73 -20.07 -14.03 17.23
N ARG A 74 -20.41 -12.73 17.21
CA ARG A 74 -19.45 -11.64 17.43
C ARG A 74 -18.98 -11.56 18.89
N LYS A 75 -19.81 -12.03 19.83
CA LYS A 75 -19.52 -12.08 21.28
C LYS A 75 -18.92 -13.42 21.71
N SER A 76 -18.81 -14.37 20.79
CA SER A 76 -18.21 -15.67 21.06
C SER A 76 -16.73 -15.53 21.41
N TRP A 77 -16.26 -16.30 22.38
CA TRP A 77 -14.85 -16.40 22.72
C TRP A 77 -13.98 -16.89 21.56
N PHE A 78 -14.56 -17.56 20.57
CA PHE A 78 -13.84 -18.00 19.37
C PHE A 78 -13.56 -16.86 18.39
N ASN A 79 -14.16 -15.69 18.57
CA ASN A 79 -13.95 -14.50 17.73
C ASN A 79 -12.78 -13.63 18.25
N VAL A 80 -11.61 -14.25 18.48
CA VAL A 80 -10.40 -13.56 19.00
C VAL A 80 -9.89 -12.48 18.04
N LEU A 81 -10.17 -12.59 16.74
CA LEU A 81 -9.74 -11.63 15.71
C LEU A 81 -10.69 -10.44 15.54
N GLY A 82 -11.86 -10.45 16.19
CA GLY A 82 -12.88 -9.42 16.07
C GLY A 82 -12.98 -8.44 17.25
N TRP A 83 -12.04 -8.52 18.21
CA TRP A 83 -11.98 -7.67 19.40
C TRP A 83 -11.14 -6.39 19.18
#